data_AF-A0A395TI39-F1
#
_entry.id   AF-A0A395TI39-F1
#
_cell.length_a   1.000
_cell.length_b   1.000
_cell.length_c   1.000
_cell.angle_alpha   90.00
_cell.angle_beta   90.00
_cell.angle_gamma   90.00
#
_symmetry.space_group_name_H-M   'P 1'
#
loop_
_entity.id
_entity.type
_entity.pdbx_description
1 polymer ?
#
loop_
_entity_poly.entity_id
_entity_poly.type
_entity_poly.pdbx_seq_one_letter_code
_entity_poly.pdbx_strand_id
1 'polypeptide(L)'
;MIHELKLAEDLAEYEDFINHEDFANNKLSHYIADVQRVYCADKRPWVIGYSGGKDSSAVMSLVYMALLGLEPKDRSKPVFVVSSDTLVETPVVVNHIKDSLNAIEKGAKRDLLPITCHKVVPENNQTFWANLLGKGYPAPTRSFRWCTERMKIDPVSDFIKSKVSQYDEVIVVLGSRSQESASRAQVIAKHKIDGSRLARHTTLSNAFIYTPIDTWGVDDVWKILRLCHLETKETPYGTKNIWIDKYDLEWENPWGGKNLVLWNLYKDSSGQGECPMVIDETTPSCGNSRFGCWTCTVVTKDRAMESLIQNGEEWMSPLLEFRNKLSMTTEPANKEEFRNYKRRTGKVSYQYAKEGEDIASERKHVPGPYWMKYRQQWLKELLELDKKFKSEGREIELITAPELHAIRQEWIHDPNEPDWDDSLPMIFREVYGYDLDWVYDDNASFGKGDAQLISELCQDFDVEPEMIMKLIELEVSTEGLSRRNGISNKIASLLKQDWGSLEEIKQKHASLQSKAEFDVHQQEIERYNQQLADLDKQLQKEF
;
A
#
# COMPACT_ATOMS: atom_id res chain seq x y z
N MET A 1 -9.94 -10.97 40.36
CA MET A 1 -10.94 -10.73 39.31
C MET A 1 -11.81 -9.58 39.76
N ILE A 2 -11.65 -8.41 39.14
CA ILE A 2 -12.57 -7.28 39.30
C ILE A 2 -13.29 -7.21 37.95
N HIS A 3 -14.58 -7.53 37.94
CA HIS A 3 -15.42 -7.67 36.75
C HIS A 3 -16.26 -6.42 36.47
N GLU A 4 -15.99 -5.30 37.15
CA GLU A 4 -16.81 -4.08 37.08
C GLU A 4 -15.97 -2.88 36.64
N LEU A 5 -16.58 -2.04 35.80
CA LEU A 5 -16.12 -0.70 35.42
C LEU A 5 -15.70 0.07 36.67
N LYS A 6 -14.43 0.46 36.77
CA LYS A 6 -13.95 1.19 37.95
C LYS A 6 -14.36 2.66 37.95
N LEU A 7 -14.70 3.21 36.79
CA LEU A 7 -15.04 4.62 36.57
C LEU A 7 -16.01 4.69 35.38
N ALA A 8 -17.15 5.35 35.57
CA ALA A 8 -18.25 5.47 34.60
C ALA A 8 -18.63 6.94 34.37
N GLU A 9 -17.67 7.85 34.53
CA GLU A 9 -17.88 9.24 34.11
C GLU A 9 -18.09 9.22 32.58
N ASP A 10 -19.18 9.81 32.11
CA ASP A 10 -19.58 9.94 30.70
C ASP A 10 -19.95 8.66 29.91
N LEU A 11 -20.07 7.49 30.56
CA LEU A 11 -20.50 6.22 29.90
C LEU A 11 -21.93 5.77 30.24
N ALA A 12 -22.71 6.58 30.97
CA ALA A 12 -24.05 6.22 31.44
C ALA A 12 -24.99 5.76 30.31
N GLU A 13 -24.88 6.36 29.12
CA GLU A 13 -25.70 5.99 27.95
C GLU A 13 -25.35 4.60 27.37
N TYR A 14 -24.15 4.09 27.63
CA TYR A 14 -23.64 2.82 27.10
C TYR A 14 -23.58 1.72 28.15
N GLU A 15 -23.87 2.03 29.41
CA GLU A 15 -23.66 1.15 30.55
C GLU A 15 -24.37 -0.22 30.38
N ASP A 16 -25.61 -0.20 29.91
CA ASP A 16 -26.39 -1.42 29.67
C ASP A 16 -25.73 -2.33 28.63
N PHE A 17 -25.35 -1.77 27.48
CA PHE A 17 -24.66 -2.50 26.42
C PHE A 17 -23.29 -3.02 26.89
N ILE A 18 -22.51 -2.17 27.56
CA ILE A 18 -21.16 -2.50 28.02
C ILE A 18 -21.17 -3.66 29.03
N ASN A 19 -22.17 -3.69 29.92
CA ASN A 19 -22.24 -4.68 30.99
C ASN A 19 -22.95 -5.97 30.59
N HIS A 20 -23.83 -5.96 29.60
CA HIS A 20 -24.62 -7.13 29.21
C HIS A 20 -24.14 -7.84 27.94
N GLU A 21 -23.52 -7.14 26.99
CA GLU A 21 -23.11 -7.77 25.74
C GLU A 21 -21.79 -8.54 25.85
N ASP A 22 -21.82 -9.76 25.31
CA ASP A 22 -20.66 -10.64 25.24
C ASP A 22 -19.89 -10.45 23.93
N PHE A 23 -18.57 -10.31 24.02
CA PHE A 23 -17.60 -10.22 22.93
C PHE A 23 -16.54 -11.31 23.15
N ALA A 24 -16.38 -12.24 22.21
CA ALA A 24 -15.43 -13.36 22.33
C ALA A 24 -15.37 -13.98 23.75
N ASN A 25 -16.53 -14.37 24.28
CA ASN A 25 -16.76 -15.00 25.60
C ASN A 25 -16.54 -14.13 26.85
N ASN A 26 -16.40 -12.80 26.71
CA ASN A 26 -16.30 -11.88 27.86
C ASN A 26 -17.21 -10.66 27.64
N LYS A 27 -17.66 -10.00 28.72
CA LYS A 27 -18.41 -8.75 28.61
C LYS A 27 -17.58 -7.63 27.96
N LEU A 28 -18.21 -6.70 27.27
CA LEU A 28 -17.51 -5.53 26.71
C LEU A 28 -16.76 -4.74 27.79
N SER A 29 -17.31 -4.68 29.01
CA SER A 29 -16.64 -4.10 30.19
C SER A 29 -15.25 -4.68 30.46
N HIS A 30 -15.04 -5.97 30.18
CA HIS A 30 -13.74 -6.62 30.30
C HIS A 30 -12.71 -6.01 29.34
N TYR A 31 -13.10 -5.80 28.07
CA TYR A 31 -12.21 -5.23 27.06
C TYR A 31 -11.96 -3.74 27.29
N ILE A 32 -12.98 -3.00 27.72
CA ILE A 32 -12.83 -1.60 28.14
C ILE A 32 -11.83 -1.50 29.30
N ALA A 33 -11.99 -2.33 30.33
CA ALA A 33 -11.06 -2.38 31.45
C ALA A 33 -9.66 -2.83 31.03
N ASP A 34 -9.52 -3.74 30.05
CA ASP A 34 -8.22 -4.12 29.49
C ASP A 34 -7.51 -2.93 28.86
N VAL A 35 -8.21 -2.18 27.99
CA VAL A 35 -7.68 -0.98 27.35
C VAL A 35 -7.28 0.07 28.38
N GLN A 36 -8.14 0.34 29.38
CA GLN A 36 -7.83 1.27 30.47
C GLN A 36 -6.59 0.85 31.25
N ARG A 37 -6.44 -0.44 31.60
CA ARG A 37 -5.26 -0.95 32.30
C ARG A 37 -3.99 -0.74 31.49
N VAL A 38 -3.99 -1.07 30.19
CA VAL A 38 -2.82 -0.88 29.33
C VAL A 38 -2.53 0.61 29.13
N TYR A 39 -3.56 1.45 29.03
CA TYR A 39 -3.41 2.89 28.89
C TYR A 39 -2.79 3.52 30.14
N CYS A 40 -3.25 3.16 31.34
CA CYS A 40 -2.74 3.71 32.60
C CYS A 40 -1.43 3.07 33.10
N ALA A 41 -0.96 1.98 32.48
CA ALA A 41 0.23 1.25 32.95
C ALA A 41 1.54 2.04 32.82
N ASP A 42 1.61 3.00 31.90
CA ASP A 42 2.81 3.77 31.60
C ASP A 42 2.47 5.11 30.92
N LYS A 43 3.49 5.87 30.48
CA LYS A 43 3.32 7.18 29.80
C LYS A 43 3.58 7.16 28.29
N ARG A 44 3.82 5.99 27.69
CA ARG A 44 4.16 5.87 26.27
C ARG A 44 2.97 6.28 25.41
N PRO A 45 3.12 7.18 24.43
CA PRO A 45 2.01 7.58 23.57
C PRO A 45 1.53 6.39 22.73
N TRP A 46 0.25 6.44 22.38
CA TRP A 46 -0.37 5.44 21.53
C TRP A 46 -0.43 5.93 20.08
N VAL A 47 -0.16 5.04 19.13
CA VAL A 47 -0.33 5.26 17.69
C VAL A 47 -1.35 4.26 17.18
N ILE A 48 -2.57 4.71 16.92
CA ILE A 48 -3.65 3.87 16.39
C ILE A 48 -3.58 3.88 14.87
N GLY A 49 -3.36 2.72 14.25
CA GLY A 49 -3.45 2.57 12.80
C GLY A 49 -4.91 2.55 12.36
N TYR A 50 -5.37 3.61 11.69
CA TYR A 50 -6.75 3.79 11.28
C TYR A 50 -6.89 3.76 9.75
N SER A 51 -7.65 2.80 9.22
CA SER A 51 -7.85 2.62 7.77
C SER A 51 -9.27 2.96 7.29
N GLY A 52 -10.15 3.44 8.18
CA GLY A 52 -11.58 3.58 7.88
C GLY A 52 -12.30 2.25 7.60
N GLY A 53 -11.69 1.12 7.92
CA GLY A 53 -12.31 -0.20 7.81
C GLY A 53 -13.02 -0.61 9.09
N LYS A 54 -13.83 -1.65 9.04
CA LYS A 54 -14.59 -2.16 10.21
C LYS A 54 -13.68 -2.44 11.42
N ASP A 55 -12.56 -3.12 11.24
CA ASP A 55 -11.72 -3.56 12.35
C ASP A 55 -11.00 -2.36 13.02
N SER A 56 -10.48 -1.41 12.24
CA SER A 56 -9.87 -0.19 12.79
C SER A 56 -10.89 0.74 13.45
N SER A 57 -12.11 0.82 12.90
CA SER A 57 -13.20 1.60 13.51
C SER A 57 -13.67 0.97 14.81
N ALA A 58 -13.72 -0.36 14.93
CA ALA A 58 -14.05 -1.03 16.18
C ALA A 58 -12.97 -0.81 17.26
N VAL A 59 -11.69 -0.86 16.90
CA VAL A 59 -10.60 -0.47 17.81
C VAL A 59 -10.76 0.98 18.26
N MET A 60 -11.07 1.90 17.33
CA MET A 60 -11.27 3.31 17.68
C MET A 60 -12.46 3.48 18.63
N SER A 61 -13.60 2.84 18.39
CA SER A 61 -14.76 2.82 19.29
C SER A 61 -14.40 2.33 20.69
N LEU A 62 -13.71 1.18 20.76
CA LEU A 62 -13.32 0.58 22.03
C LEU A 62 -12.34 1.47 22.82
N VAL A 63 -11.33 2.04 22.15
CA VAL A 63 -10.37 2.95 22.80
C VAL A 63 -11.04 4.25 23.23
N TYR A 64 -11.92 4.82 22.40
CA TYR A 64 -12.63 6.05 22.74
C TYR A 64 -13.51 5.86 23.97
N MET A 65 -14.33 4.80 24.01
CA MET A 65 -15.16 4.46 25.19
C MET A 65 -14.29 4.23 26.43
N ALA A 66 -13.17 3.54 26.29
CA ALA A 66 -12.24 3.31 27.40
C ALA A 66 -11.67 4.60 27.99
N LEU A 67 -11.31 5.57 27.14
CA LEU A 67 -10.78 6.86 27.60
C LEU A 67 -11.85 7.78 28.17
N LEU A 68 -13.06 7.77 27.60
CA LEU A 68 -14.21 8.46 28.19
C LEU A 68 -14.46 7.97 29.62
N GLY A 69 -14.44 6.65 29.85
CA GLY A 69 -14.66 6.08 31.18
C GLY A 69 -13.53 6.33 32.20
N LEU A 70 -12.44 7.03 31.85
CA LEU A 70 -11.40 7.43 32.81
C LEU A 70 -11.71 8.81 33.40
N GLU A 71 -11.26 9.09 34.63
CA GLU A 71 -11.32 10.46 35.16
C GLU A 71 -10.44 11.40 34.33
N PRO A 72 -10.80 12.69 34.16
CA PRO A 72 -10.02 13.65 33.37
C PRO A 72 -8.53 13.74 33.72
N LYS A 73 -8.18 13.52 35.00
CA LYS A 73 -6.78 13.53 35.48
C LYS A 73 -5.93 12.38 34.92
N ASP A 74 -6.57 11.26 34.59
CA ASP A 74 -5.91 10.05 34.09
C ASP A 74 -5.83 10.04 32.55
N ARG A 75 -6.50 10.99 31.87
CA ARG A 75 -6.51 11.16 30.40
C ARG A 75 -5.30 11.97 29.89
N SER A 76 -4.09 11.72 30.40
CA SER A 76 -2.90 12.56 30.11
C SER A 76 -2.01 12.06 28.97
N LYS A 77 -2.16 10.81 28.54
CA LYS A 77 -1.27 10.16 27.56
C LYS A 77 -1.71 10.48 26.13
N PRO A 78 -0.83 11.01 25.26
CA PRO A 78 -1.17 11.30 23.87
C PRO A 78 -1.59 10.07 23.08
N VAL A 79 -2.64 10.21 22.28
CA VAL A 79 -3.13 9.19 21.34
C VAL A 79 -3.14 9.78 19.93
N PHE A 80 -2.30 9.24 19.06
CA PHE A 80 -2.18 9.63 17.67
C PHE A 80 -2.94 8.64 16.80
N VAL A 81 -4.01 9.07 16.16
CA VAL A 81 -4.75 8.28 15.16
C VAL A 81 -4.12 8.57 13.81
N VAL A 82 -3.52 7.56 13.18
CA VAL A 82 -2.77 7.72 11.92
C VAL A 82 -3.48 6.97 10.80
N SER A 83 -3.73 7.65 9.70
CA SER A 83 -4.28 7.05 8.48
C SER A 83 -3.35 7.26 7.29
N SER A 84 -3.05 6.18 6.57
CA SER A 84 -2.24 6.22 5.37
C SER A 84 -3.11 6.42 4.14
N ASP A 85 -2.98 7.58 3.51
CA ASP A 85 -3.63 7.92 2.26
C ASP A 85 -2.68 7.57 1.10
N THR A 86 -3.08 6.59 0.28
CA THR A 86 -2.26 6.15 -0.85
C THR A 86 -2.41 7.03 -2.09
N LEU A 87 -3.26 8.05 -2.06
CA LEU A 87 -3.61 8.92 -3.20
C LEU A 87 -4.30 8.20 -4.37
N VAL A 88 -4.53 6.89 -4.26
CA VAL A 88 -5.23 6.06 -5.25
C VAL A 88 -6.32 5.19 -4.63
N GLU A 89 -6.71 5.47 -3.38
CA GLU A 89 -7.90 4.84 -2.78
C GLU A 89 -9.16 5.18 -3.59
N THR A 90 -10.16 4.30 -3.59
CA THR A 90 -11.43 4.58 -4.27
C THR A 90 -12.05 5.88 -3.72
N PRO A 91 -12.48 6.84 -4.56
CA PRO A 91 -12.87 8.17 -4.07
C PRO A 91 -13.96 8.20 -2.98
N VAL A 92 -14.95 7.31 -3.06
CA VAL A 92 -16.00 7.16 -2.02
C VAL A 92 -15.40 6.80 -0.66
N VAL A 93 -14.32 6.01 -0.66
CA VAL A 93 -13.58 5.61 0.56
C VAL A 93 -12.77 6.77 1.12
N VAL A 94 -12.16 7.60 0.25
CA VAL A 94 -11.38 8.77 0.68
C VAL A 94 -12.24 9.73 1.50
N ASN A 95 -13.45 10.02 1.01
CA ASN A 95 -14.40 10.89 1.73
C ASN A 95 -14.80 10.28 3.07
N HIS A 96 -15.11 8.98 3.10
CA HIS A 96 -15.43 8.28 4.35
C HIS A 96 -14.30 8.38 5.39
N ILE A 97 -13.04 8.15 4.99
CA ILE A 97 -11.88 8.24 5.89
C ILE A 97 -11.71 9.69 6.39
N LYS A 98 -11.77 10.67 5.49
CA LYS A 98 -11.64 12.10 5.81
C LYS A 98 -12.70 12.54 6.83
N ASP A 99 -13.96 12.21 6.58
CA ASP A 99 -15.08 12.58 7.45
C ASP A 99 -14.99 11.88 8.80
N SER A 100 -14.57 10.61 8.82
CA SER A 100 -14.38 9.85 10.06
C SER A 100 -13.26 10.44 10.92
N LEU A 101 -12.11 10.78 10.34
CA LEU A 101 -11.02 11.44 11.07
C LEU A 101 -11.44 12.80 11.63
N ASN A 102 -12.14 13.60 10.82
CA ASN A 102 -12.67 14.90 11.26
C ASN A 102 -13.68 14.75 12.41
N ALA A 103 -14.54 13.74 12.35
CA ALA A 103 -15.50 13.45 13.41
C ALA A 103 -14.80 13.00 14.70
N ILE A 104 -13.80 12.11 14.60
CA ILE A 104 -13.00 11.66 15.75
C ILE A 104 -12.31 12.84 16.41
N GLU A 105 -11.67 13.71 15.63
CA GLU A 105 -10.94 14.86 16.18
C GLU A 105 -11.89 15.90 16.82
N LYS A 106 -13.06 16.14 16.22
CA LYS A 106 -14.09 17.01 16.80
C LYS A 106 -14.65 16.44 18.11
N GLY A 107 -14.99 15.15 18.13
CA GLY A 107 -15.44 14.47 19.34
C GLY A 107 -14.38 14.50 20.45
N ALA A 108 -13.13 14.19 20.10
CA ALA A 108 -12.03 14.21 21.06
C ALA A 108 -11.85 15.60 21.71
N LYS A 109 -12.00 16.69 20.92
CA LYS A 109 -11.98 18.05 21.44
C LYS A 109 -13.17 18.36 22.34
N ARG A 110 -14.39 17.91 21.97
CA ARG A 110 -15.61 18.04 22.77
C ARG A 110 -15.45 17.37 24.13
N ASP A 111 -14.87 16.17 24.15
CA ASP A 111 -14.80 15.30 25.33
C ASP A 111 -13.47 15.43 26.10
N LEU A 112 -12.63 16.40 25.70
CA LEU A 112 -11.31 16.67 26.29
C LEU A 112 -10.39 15.43 26.33
N LEU A 113 -10.47 14.60 25.28
CA LEU A 113 -9.61 13.44 25.12
C LEU A 113 -8.28 13.82 24.44
N PRO A 114 -7.15 13.21 24.83
CA PRO A 114 -5.83 13.51 24.26
C PRO A 114 -5.61 12.82 22.89
N ILE A 115 -6.63 12.85 22.02
CA ILE A 115 -6.63 12.19 20.71
C ILE A 115 -6.41 13.25 19.62
N THR A 116 -5.49 12.96 18.70
CA THR A 116 -5.26 13.78 17.49
C THR A 116 -5.17 12.90 16.26
N CYS A 117 -5.71 13.38 15.14
CA CYS A 117 -5.74 12.65 13.87
C CYS A 117 -4.67 13.16 12.91
N HIS A 118 -3.95 12.24 12.26
CA HIS A 118 -2.82 12.53 11.37
C HIS A 118 -2.99 11.72 10.08
N LYS A 119 -3.00 12.41 8.95
CA LYS A 119 -2.97 11.78 7.63
C LYS A 119 -1.52 11.76 7.14
N VAL A 120 -1.05 10.58 6.72
CA VAL A 120 0.27 10.40 6.11
C VAL A 120 0.11 9.99 4.66
N VAL A 121 1.01 10.46 3.80
CA VAL A 121 1.03 10.19 2.35
C VAL A 121 2.42 9.70 1.95
N PRO A 122 2.53 8.90 0.86
CA PRO A 122 3.83 8.56 0.29
C PRO A 122 4.60 9.81 -0.18
N GLU A 123 5.93 9.73 -0.16
CA GLU A 123 6.77 10.70 -0.85
C GLU A 123 6.42 10.78 -2.34
N ASN A 124 6.59 11.96 -2.94
CA ASN A 124 6.17 12.23 -4.33
C ASN A 124 6.81 11.27 -5.36
N ASN A 125 8.01 10.76 -5.09
CA ASN A 125 8.71 9.79 -5.94
C ASN A 125 8.40 8.31 -5.61
N GLN A 126 7.57 8.05 -4.59
CA GLN A 126 7.14 6.73 -4.15
C GLN A 126 5.63 6.48 -4.38
N THR A 127 4.91 7.43 -4.96
CA THR A 127 3.48 7.27 -5.27
C THR A 127 3.23 6.21 -6.35
N PHE A 128 1.96 5.87 -6.58
CA PHE A 128 1.58 4.90 -7.60
C PHE A 128 2.00 5.37 -8.99
N TRP A 129 1.70 6.62 -9.34
CA TRP A 129 1.98 7.18 -10.67
C TRP A 129 3.46 7.48 -10.86
N ALA A 130 4.18 7.96 -9.85
CA ALA A 130 5.63 8.14 -9.96
C ALA A 130 6.38 6.82 -10.22
N ASN A 131 5.93 5.71 -9.61
CA ASN A 131 6.53 4.40 -9.87
C ASN A 131 6.05 3.78 -11.20
N LEU A 132 4.76 3.82 -11.51
CA LEU A 132 4.21 3.18 -12.71
C LEU A 132 4.47 4.00 -13.97
N LEU A 133 4.07 5.28 -13.98
CA LEU A 133 4.21 6.17 -15.12
C LEU A 133 5.62 6.78 -15.16
N GLY A 134 6.19 7.20 -14.04
CA GLY A 134 7.57 7.71 -14.00
C GLY A 134 8.58 6.59 -14.27
N LYS A 135 8.75 5.67 -13.32
CA LYS A 135 9.78 4.61 -13.40
C LYS A 135 9.43 3.46 -14.36
N GLY A 136 8.20 3.37 -14.85
CA GLY A 136 7.75 2.25 -15.69
C GLY A 136 7.59 0.94 -14.93
N TYR A 137 7.37 0.96 -13.60
CA TYR A 137 7.16 -0.28 -12.86
C TYR A 137 5.91 -0.99 -13.35
N PRO A 138 5.95 -2.34 -13.52
CA PRO A 138 4.76 -3.08 -13.91
C PRO A 138 3.66 -2.91 -12.86
N ALA A 139 2.41 -2.91 -13.31
CA ALA A 139 1.26 -2.85 -12.41
C ALA A 139 1.34 -3.98 -11.37
N PRO A 140 0.97 -3.72 -10.09
CA PRO A 140 1.17 -4.67 -9.00
C PRO A 140 0.54 -6.04 -9.27
N THR A 141 1.29 -7.10 -8.99
CA THR A 141 0.80 -8.49 -9.10
C THR A 141 0.96 -9.22 -7.77
N ARG A 142 0.43 -10.44 -7.64
CA ARG A 142 0.53 -11.19 -6.37
C ARG A 142 1.97 -11.39 -5.89
N SER A 143 2.92 -11.58 -6.82
CA SER A 143 4.35 -11.79 -6.56
C SER A 143 5.18 -10.52 -6.56
N PHE A 144 4.65 -9.40 -7.07
CA PHE A 144 5.36 -8.12 -7.15
C PHE A 144 4.45 -6.98 -6.69
N ARG A 145 4.38 -6.78 -5.38
CA ARG A 145 3.51 -5.79 -4.69
C ARG A 145 4.32 -4.64 -4.11
N TRP A 146 4.93 -3.85 -4.98
CA TRP A 146 5.77 -2.71 -4.57
C TRP A 146 4.99 -1.60 -3.85
N CYS A 147 3.68 -1.48 -4.10
CA CYS A 147 2.83 -0.42 -3.56
C CYS A 147 2.57 -0.55 -2.04
N THR A 148 2.49 -1.76 -1.49
CA THR A 148 2.19 -1.96 -0.07
C THR A 148 3.26 -1.34 0.83
N GLU A 149 4.52 -1.62 0.54
CA GLU A 149 5.65 -1.11 1.30
C GLU A 149 5.71 0.42 1.21
N ARG A 150 5.87 0.93 -0.02
CA ARG A 150 6.09 2.35 -0.32
C ARG A 150 4.94 3.27 0.08
N MET A 151 3.71 2.81 -0.09
CA MET A 151 2.54 3.68 0.03
C MET A 151 1.73 3.47 1.31
N LYS A 152 1.88 2.31 1.97
CA LYS A 152 1.14 2.01 3.22
C LYS A 152 2.06 1.82 4.43
N ILE A 153 3.21 1.16 4.26
CA ILE A 153 4.09 0.82 5.38
C ILE A 153 5.06 1.96 5.67
N ASP A 154 5.75 2.49 4.67
CA ASP A 154 6.79 3.49 4.85
C ASP A 154 6.26 4.80 5.45
N PRO A 155 5.15 5.41 4.95
CA PRO A 155 4.64 6.66 5.50
C PRO A 155 4.22 6.54 6.98
N VAL A 156 3.62 5.41 7.35
CA VAL A 156 3.24 5.13 8.74
C VAL A 156 4.47 4.85 9.59
N SER A 157 5.45 4.12 9.05
CA SER A 157 6.70 3.81 9.74
C SER A 157 7.50 5.08 10.03
N ASP A 158 7.56 6.02 9.10
CA ASP A 158 8.26 7.29 9.28
C ASP A 158 7.57 8.19 10.29
N PHE A 159 6.22 8.19 10.31
CA PHE A 159 5.48 8.82 11.38
C PHE A 159 5.80 8.18 12.74
N ILE A 160 5.78 6.85 12.84
CA ILE A 160 6.10 6.14 14.09
C ILE A 160 7.53 6.47 14.54
N LYS A 161 8.52 6.43 13.65
CA LYS A 161 9.91 6.81 13.94
C LYS A 161 10.01 8.25 14.46
N SER A 162 9.26 9.19 13.88
CA SER A 162 9.22 10.57 14.37
C SER A 162 8.71 10.66 15.81
N LYS A 163 7.71 9.84 16.18
CA LYS A 163 7.18 9.78 17.55
C LYS A 163 8.10 9.05 18.52
N VAL A 164 8.77 7.98 18.08
CA VAL A 164 9.82 7.33 18.85
C VAL A 164 10.95 8.31 19.15
N SER A 165 11.37 9.13 18.17
CA SER A 165 12.38 10.17 18.40
C SER A 165 11.93 11.28 19.36
N GLN A 166 10.62 11.50 19.50
CA GLN A 166 10.04 12.52 20.37
C GLN A 166 9.77 12.02 21.80
N TYR A 167 9.43 10.74 21.96
CA TYR A 167 8.92 10.16 23.21
C TYR A 167 9.69 8.93 23.70
N ASP A 168 10.83 8.60 23.08
CA ASP A 168 11.70 7.42 23.27
C ASP A 168 11.05 6.06 22.93
N GLU A 169 9.81 5.82 23.34
CA GLU A 169 9.05 4.59 23.10
C GLU A 169 7.59 4.89 22.72
N VAL A 170 6.96 4.00 21.93
CA VAL A 170 5.55 4.14 21.53
C VAL A 170 4.80 2.80 21.56
N ILE A 171 3.49 2.85 21.72
CA ILE A 171 2.60 1.68 21.60
C ILE A 171 1.74 1.83 20.35
N VAL A 172 1.92 0.94 19.38
CA VAL A 172 1.13 0.87 18.15
C VAL A 172 -0.09 -0.01 18.39
N VAL A 173 -1.29 0.55 18.24
CA VAL A 173 -2.56 -0.15 18.44
C VAL A 173 -3.13 -0.56 17.08
N LEU A 174 -3.41 -1.85 16.90
CA LEU A 174 -3.84 -2.44 15.63
C LEU A 174 -5.09 -3.30 15.78
N GLY A 175 -5.98 -3.24 14.79
CA GLY A 175 -7.19 -4.09 14.70
C GLY A 175 -6.96 -5.49 14.14
N SER A 176 -5.80 -6.10 14.39
CA SER A 176 -5.52 -7.46 13.89
C SER A 176 -6.23 -8.51 14.74
N ARG A 177 -6.89 -9.49 14.10
CA ARG A 177 -7.63 -10.56 14.79
C ARG A 177 -7.07 -11.93 14.45
N SER A 178 -7.01 -12.81 15.45
CA SER A 178 -6.51 -14.18 15.33
C SER A 178 -7.33 -15.04 14.36
N GLN A 179 -8.64 -14.76 14.24
CA GLN A 179 -9.56 -15.47 13.35
C GLN A 179 -9.48 -15.00 11.88
N GLU A 180 -8.68 -13.99 11.54
CA GLU A 180 -8.57 -13.52 10.14
C GLU A 180 -7.73 -14.45 9.25
N SER A 181 -6.66 -15.04 9.79
CA SER A 181 -5.88 -16.07 9.10
C SER A 181 -4.97 -16.82 10.07
N ALA A 182 -4.67 -18.09 9.74
CA ALA A 182 -3.67 -18.88 10.48
C ALA A 182 -2.30 -18.18 10.55
N SER A 183 -1.91 -17.46 9.49
CA SER A 183 -0.67 -16.67 9.46
C SER A 183 -0.68 -15.49 10.42
N ARG A 184 -1.81 -14.78 10.56
CA ARG A 184 -1.96 -13.68 11.52
C ARG A 184 -1.91 -14.19 12.96
N ALA A 185 -2.55 -15.32 13.24
CA ALA A 185 -2.50 -15.97 14.55
C ALA A 185 -1.05 -16.35 14.95
N GLN A 186 -0.27 -16.92 14.02
CA GLN A 186 1.14 -17.28 14.26
C GLN A 186 2.02 -16.05 14.55
N VAL A 187 1.83 -14.95 13.80
CA VAL A 187 2.61 -13.72 14.02
C VAL A 187 2.28 -13.10 15.37
N ILE A 188 1.00 -13.03 15.75
CA ILE A 188 0.57 -12.51 17.06
C ILE A 188 1.19 -13.35 18.19
N ALA A 189 1.16 -14.68 18.07
CA ALA A 189 1.72 -15.58 19.08
C ALA A 189 3.25 -15.44 19.20
N LYS A 190 3.97 -15.29 18.08
CA LYS A 190 5.45 -15.25 18.05
C LYS A 190 6.04 -14.01 18.71
N HIS A 191 5.36 -12.87 18.63
CA HIS A 191 5.89 -11.58 19.10
C HIS A 191 5.35 -11.14 20.46
N LYS A 192 4.48 -11.95 21.06
CA LYS A 192 3.90 -11.69 22.37
C LYS A 192 4.99 -11.72 23.45
N ILE A 193 4.98 -10.73 24.32
CA ILE A 193 5.86 -10.71 25.50
C ILE A 193 5.16 -11.52 26.59
N ASP A 194 5.83 -12.55 27.11
CA ASP A 194 5.28 -13.42 28.15
C ASP A 194 4.83 -12.59 29.37
N GLY A 195 3.59 -12.83 29.81
CA GLY A 195 2.98 -12.10 30.91
C GLY A 195 2.49 -10.67 30.58
N SER A 196 2.59 -10.22 29.33
CA SER A 196 2.14 -8.88 28.90
C SER A 196 1.03 -8.95 27.83
N ARG A 197 0.19 -7.92 27.77
CA ARG A 197 -0.73 -7.67 26.63
C ARG A 197 -0.02 -7.04 25.43
N LEU A 198 1.24 -6.63 25.58
CA LEU A 198 2.04 -6.01 24.53
C LEU A 198 2.91 -7.05 23.81
N ALA A 199 3.13 -6.82 22.52
CA ALA A 199 4.10 -7.52 21.69
C ALA A 199 5.21 -6.55 21.25
N ARG A 200 6.38 -7.05 20.85
CA ARG A 200 7.43 -6.20 20.25
C ARG A 200 7.15 -6.01 18.76
N HIS A 201 7.34 -4.79 18.26
CA HIS A 201 7.32 -4.55 16.82
C HIS A 201 8.52 -5.24 16.15
N THR A 202 8.31 -5.78 14.94
CA THR A 202 9.31 -6.63 14.27
C THR A 202 10.46 -5.82 13.66
N THR A 203 10.16 -4.68 13.07
CA THR A 203 11.13 -3.83 12.35
C THR A 203 11.52 -2.56 13.10
N LEU A 204 10.59 -1.91 13.81
CA LEU A 204 10.81 -0.66 14.53
C LEU A 204 11.25 -0.94 15.97
N SER A 205 12.50 -0.61 16.29
CA SER A 205 13.00 -0.62 17.67
C SER A 205 12.20 0.38 18.52
N ASN A 206 12.01 0.06 19.80
CA ASN A 206 11.26 0.87 20.76
C ASN A 206 9.77 1.11 20.43
N ALA A 207 9.21 0.34 19.49
CA ALA A 207 7.78 0.27 19.26
C ALA A 207 7.21 -1.05 19.80
N PHE A 208 6.10 -0.95 20.52
CA PHE A 208 5.32 -2.09 21.02
C PHE A 208 4.00 -2.19 20.27
N ILE A 209 3.41 -3.38 20.21
CA ILE A 209 2.14 -3.64 19.53
C ILE A 209 1.10 -4.02 20.57
N TYR A 210 -0.09 -3.42 20.47
CA TYR A 210 -1.28 -3.77 21.24
C TYR A 210 -2.44 -4.08 20.29
N THR A 211 -3.07 -5.23 20.46
CA THR A 211 -4.19 -5.70 19.62
C THR A 211 -5.40 -5.98 20.51
N PRO A 212 -6.24 -4.97 20.82
CA PRO A 212 -7.29 -5.09 21.82
C PRO A 212 -8.45 -6.00 21.41
N ILE A 213 -8.63 -6.22 20.11
CA ILE A 213 -9.70 -7.05 19.53
C ILE A 213 -9.16 -8.38 18.97
N ASP A 214 -7.98 -8.83 19.40
CA ASP A 214 -7.28 -10.01 18.88
C ASP A 214 -8.11 -11.30 18.92
N THR A 215 -9.01 -11.43 19.89
CA THR A 215 -9.89 -12.59 20.08
C THR A 215 -11.25 -12.46 19.39
N TRP A 216 -11.59 -11.29 18.84
CA TRP A 216 -12.93 -10.99 18.36
C TRP A 216 -13.28 -11.68 17.03
N GLY A 217 -14.53 -12.12 16.92
CA GLY A 217 -15.15 -12.54 15.66
C GLY A 217 -15.55 -11.35 14.77
N VAL A 218 -16.04 -11.62 13.55
CA VAL A 218 -16.60 -10.58 12.68
C VAL A 218 -17.88 -10.00 13.28
N ASP A 219 -18.71 -10.85 13.90
CA ASP A 219 -19.94 -10.42 14.58
C ASP A 219 -19.63 -9.50 15.75
N ASP A 220 -18.59 -9.78 16.53
CA ASP A 220 -18.13 -8.90 17.61
C ASP A 220 -17.75 -7.50 17.10
N VAL A 221 -17.05 -7.44 15.97
CA VAL A 221 -16.68 -6.16 15.33
C VAL A 221 -17.93 -5.36 14.94
N TRP A 222 -18.93 -6.01 14.32
CA TRP A 222 -20.15 -5.32 13.93
C TRP A 222 -21.05 -4.97 15.13
N LYS A 223 -21.08 -5.78 16.20
CA LYS A 223 -21.80 -5.49 17.46
C LYS A 223 -21.40 -4.13 18.02
N ILE A 224 -20.11 -3.84 18.16
CA ILE A 224 -19.67 -2.53 18.68
C ILE A 224 -19.89 -1.38 17.69
N LEU A 225 -19.80 -1.63 16.38
CA LEU A 225 -19.96 -0.59 15.36
C LEU A 225 -21.40 -0.16 15.17
N ARG A 226 -22.35 -1.03 15.46
CA ARG A 226 -23.80 -0.82 15.30
C ARG A 226 -24.53 -0.69 16.64
N LEU A 227 -23.85 -0.96 17.75
CA LEU A 227 -24.41 -1.04 19.10
C LEU A 227 -25.67 -1.93 19.16
N CYS A 228 -25.61 -3.10 18.53
CA CYS A 228 -26.75 -4.00 18.35
C CYS A 228 -26.52 -5.35 19.03
N HIS A 229 -27.62 -6.03 19.37
CA HIS A 229 -27.61 -7.31 20.06
C HIS A 229 -27.69 -8.47 19.06
N LEU A 230 -26.96 -9.54 19.33
CA LEU A 230 -27.04 -10.78 18.56
C LEU A 230 -27.79 -11.85 19.37
N GLU A 231 -29.00 -12.21 18.97
CA GLU A 231 -29.78 -13.27 19.60
C GLU A 231 -29.64 -14.57 18.79
N THR A 232 -29.14 -15.63 19.42
CA THR A 232 -29.11 -16.96 18.82
C THR A 232 -30.48 -17.61 18.95
N LYS A 233 -31.16 -17.86 17.82
CA LYS A 233 -32.46 -18.55 17.77
C LYS A 233 -32.35 -19.89 17.06
N GLU A 234 -33.07 -20.86 17.58
CA GLU A 234 -33.39 -22.10 16.88
C GLU A 234 -34.37 -21.79 15.74
N THR A 235 -33.95 -21.99 14.49
CA THR A 235 -34.82 -21.87 13.31
C THR A 235 -35.11 -23.26 12.74
N PRO A 236 -36.16 -23.43 11.91
CA PRO A 236 -36.42 -24.70 11.22
C PRO A 236 -35.26 -25.20 10.34
N TYR A 237 -34.28 -24.34 10.05
CA TYR A 237 -33.09 -24.62 9.24
C TYR A 237 -31.80 -24.71 10.07
N GLY A 238 -31.92 -24.80 11.41
CA GLY A 238 -30.81 -24.90 12.36
C GLY A 238 -30.66 -23.68 13.27
N THR A 239 -29.71 -23.75 14.21
CA THR A 239 -29.37 -22.65 15.11
C THR A 239 -28.74 -21.50 14.31
N LYS A 240 -29.32 -20.29 14.38
CA LYS A 240 -28.84 -19.10 13.68
C LYS A 240 -28.75 -17.89 14.61
N ASN A 241 -27.81 -17.01 14.31
CA ASN A 241 -27.68 -15.73 14.97
C ASN A 241 -28.51 -14.67 14.23
N ILE A 242 -29.40 -14.00 14.96
CA ILE A 242 -30.30 -12.98 14.44
C ILE A 242 -29.99 -11.67 15.15
N TRP A 243 -29.77 -10.62 14.36
CA TRP A 243 -29.53 -9.28 14.89
C TRP A 243 -30.85 -8.64 15.28
N ILE A 244 -30.94 -8.15 16.51
CA ILE A 244 -32.13 -7.45 16.99
C ILE A 244 -31.75 -6.01 17.26
N ASP A 245 -32.35 -5.13 16.47
CA ASP A 245 -32.33 -3.70 16.76
C ASP A 245 -33.36 -3.43 17.86
N LYS A 246 -32.89 -2.99 19.03
CA LYS A 246 -33.73 -2.19 19.93
C LYS A 246 -33.78 -0.72 19.48
N TYR A 247 -32.85 -0.31 18.61
CA TYR A 247 -32.65 1.06 18.18
C TYR A 247 -32.99 1.17 16.70
N ASP A 248 -34.28 1.37 16.40
CA ASP A 248 -34.69 1.88 15.09
C ASP A 248 -33.99 3.25 14.91
N LEU A 249 -33.02 3.33 13.99
CA LEU A 249 -32.27 4.52 13.52
C LEU A 249 -30.82 4.64 14.05
N GLU A 250 -29.90 4.54 13.09
CA GLU A 250 -28.58 5.19 13.02
C GLU A 250 -27.91 5.56 14.36
N TRP A 251 -27.29 4.57 15.01
CA TRP A 251 -26.42 4.81 16.15
C TRP A 251 -25.33 5.86 15.84
N GLU A 252 -25.23 6.86 16.71
CA GLU A 252 -24.10 7.78 16.75
C GLU A 252 -22.95 7.14 17.53
N ASN A 253 -21.80 7.05 16.89
CA ASN A 253 -20.60 6.55 17.54
C ASN A 253 -20.14 7.49 18.68
N PRO A 254 -19.19 7.08 19.55
CA PRO A 254 -18.85 7.83 20.75
C PRO A 254 -18.39 9.28 20.49
N TRP A 255 -17.90 9.56 19.28
CA TRP A 255 -17.47 10.90 18.85
C TRP A 255 -18.52 11.66 18.02
N GLY A 256 -19.78 11.19 17.99
CA GLY A 256 -20.92 11.87 17.32
C GLY A 256 -20.95 11.71 15.79
N GLY A 257 -20.22 10.74 15.23
CA GLY A 257 -20.30 10.35 13.82
C GLY A 257 -21.27 9.20 13.60
N LYS A 258 -21.53 8.85 12.34
CA LYS A 258 -22.43 7.74 11.98
C LYS A 258 -21.69 6.64 11.23
N ASN A 259 -21.89 5.40 11.66
CA ASN A 259 -21.31 4.24 10.98
C ASN A 259 -22.16 3.74 9.80
N LEU A 260 -23.30 4.39 9.50
CA LEU A 260 -24.13 4.00 8.36
C LEU A 260 -23.39 4.12 7.02
N VAL A 261 -22.52 5.11 6.85
CA VAL A 261 -21.72 5.24 5.63
C VAL A 261 -20.79 4.04 5.47
N LEU A 262 -20.08 3.66 6.53
CA LEU A 262 -19.23 2.47 6.55
C LEU A 262 -20.04 1.21 6.27
N TRP A 263 -21.21 1.11 6.89
CA TRP A 263 -22.13 0.00 6.69
C TRP A 263 -22.59 -0.13 5.23
N ASN A 264 -23.09 0.96 4.66
CA ASN A 264 -23.56 1.00 3.27
C ASN A 264 -22.40 0.70 2.32
N LEU A 265 -21.20 1.21 2.58
CA LEU A 265 -20.01 0.86 1.82
C LEU A 265 -19.83 -0.68 1.77
N TYR A 266 -19.80 -1.37 2.94
CA TYR A 266 -19.74 -2.84 3.06
C TYR A 266 -20.90 -3.57 2.38
N LYS A 267 -22.12 -3.04 2.48
CA LYS A 267 -23.30 -3.57 1.80
C LYS A 267 -23.19 -3.45 0.28
N ASP A 268 -22.79 -2.29 -0.22
CA ASP A 268 -22.84 -1.90 -1.63
C ASP A 268 -21.66 -2.44 -2.46
N SER A 269 -20.62 -2.96 -1.81
CA SER A 269 -19.51 -3.67 -2.50
C SER A 269 -19.58 -5.18 -2.46
N SER A 270 -20.45 -5.73 -1.63
CA SER A 270 -20.63 -7.17 -1.54
C SER A 270 -21.51 -7.54 -2.73
N GLY A 271 -20.88 -7.96 -3.84
CA GLY A 271 -21.49 -8.16 -5.16
C GLY A 271 -22.57 -9.24 -5.30
N GLN A 272 -23.36 -9.47 -4.25
CA GLN A 272 -24.56 -10.29 -4.19
C GLN A 272 -25.61 -9.72 -3.21
N GLY A 273 -25.57 -8.43 -2.85
CA GLY A 273 -26.50 -7.88 -1.85
C GLY A 273 -26.39 -8.56 -0.48
N GLU A 274 -25.25 -9.22 -0.22
CA GLU A 274 -24.96 -9.88 1.05
C GLU A 274 -24.75 -8.81 2.12
N CYS A 275 -25.81 -8.58 2.87
CA CYS A 275 -25.87 -7.67 3.99
C CYS A 275 -24.84 -8.10 5.07
N PRO A 276 -24.07 -7.18 5.67
CA PRO A 276 -23.17 -7.50 6.78
C PRO A 276 -23.88 -7.98 8.05
N MET A 277 -25.20 -7.99 8.03
CA MET A 277 -26.09 -8.59 9.01
C MET A 277 -27.01 -9.51 8.24
N VAL A 278 -26.98 -10.78 8.60
CA VAL A 278 -27.98 -11.73 8.15
C VAL A 278 -29.30 -11.33 8.82
N ILE A 279 -30.17 -10.63 8.08
CA ILE A 279 -31.54 -10.29 8.54
C ILE A 279 -32.53 -11.37 8.07
N ASP A 280 -32.16 -12.20 7.08
CA ASP A 280 -33.01 -13.24 6.50
C ASP A 280 -32.30 -14.61 6.39
N GLU A 281 -33.10 -15.68 6.36
CA GLU A 281 -32.74 -17.09 6.48
C GLU A 281 -31.81 -17.64 5.37
N THR A 282 -31.56 -16.90 4.29
CA THR A 282 -30.85 -17.43 3.10
C THR A 282 -29.49 -16.78 2.83
N THR A 283 -29.11 -15.73 3.57
CA THR A 283 -27.92 -14.91 3.23
C THR A 283 -26.67 -15.30 4.04
N PRO A 284 -25.52 -15.61 3.40
CA PRO A 284 -24.25 -15.85 4.08
C PRO A 284 -23.72 -14.61 4.84
N SER A 285 -22.94 -14.83 5.91
CA SER A 285 -22.32 -13.75 6.69
C SER A 285 -21.23 -13.02 5.89
N CYS A 286 -21.35 -11.71 5.69
CA CYS A 286 -20.39 -10.94 4.90
C CYS A 286 -19.30 -10.27 5.78
N GLY A 287 -18.03 -10.52 5.43
CA GLY A 287 -16.86 -9.96 6.13
C GLY A 287 -15.60 -9.87 5.27
N ASN A 288 -15.70 -10.28 4.00
CA ASN A 288 -14.56 -10.41 3.07
C ASN A 288 -14.50 -9.30 2.01
N SER A 289 -15.52 -8.44 1.90
CA SER A 289 -15.45 -7.30 0.98
C SER A 289 -14.40 -6.31 1.46
N ARG A 290 -13.44 -5.99 0.60
CA ARG A 290 -12.33 -5.07 0.88
C ARG A 290 -12.33 -3.99 -0.19
N PHE A 291 -12.62 -2.76 0.21
CA PHE A 291 -12.38 -1.57 -0.60
C PHE A 291 -10.90 -1.25 -0.52
N GLY A 292 -10.24 -1.23 -1.66
CA GLY A 292 -8.85 -0.84 -1.77
C GLY A 292 -8.67 0.28 -2.79
N CYS A 293 -7.46 0.41 -3.29
CA CYS A 293 -7.16 1.35 -4.34
C CYS A 293 -7.86 0.99 -5.65
N TRP A 294 -8.41 2.00 -6.34
CA TRP A 294 -9.10 1.81 -7.61
C TRP A 294 -8.14 1.37 -8.71
N THR A 295 -6.83 1.53 -8.51
CA THR A 295 -5.77 1.07 -9.43
C THR A 295 -5.30 -0.37 -9.16
N CYS A 296 -5.90 -1.10 -8.21
CA CYS A 296 -5.40 -2.40 -7.78
C CYS A 296 -5.54 -3.49 -8.86
N THR A 297 -4.42 -3.94 -9.42
CA THR A 297 -4.35 -5.04 -10.41
C THR A 297 -4.02 -6.41 -9.81
N VAL A 298 -3.88 -6.52 -8.47
CA VAL A 298 -3.54 -7.79 -7.79
C VAL A 298 -4.69 -8.80 -7.82
N VAL A 299 -5.92 -8.28 -7.77
CA VAL A 299 -7.15 -9.05 -7.99
C VAL A 299 -7.45 -9.11 -9.49
N THR A 300 -8.13 -10.14 -9.97
CA THR A 300 -8.47 -10.22 -11.41
C THR A 300 -9.58 -9.25 -11.76
N LYS A 301 -10.64 -9.24 -10.95
CA LYS A 301 -11.78 -8.31 -11.05
C LYS A 301 -11.93 -7.51 -9.76
N ASP A 302 -12.17 -6.22 -9.90
CA ASP A 302 -12.52 -5.36 -8.77
C ASP A 302 -14.03 -5.40 -8.53
N ARG A 303 -14.48 -6.42 -7.80
CA ARG A 303 -15.90 -6.62 -7.48
C ARG A 303 -16.47 -5.45 -6.68
N ALA A 304 -15.66 -4.81 -5.83
CA ALA A 304 -16.14 -3.71 -5.01
C ALA A 304 -16.48 -2.50 -5.89
N MET A 305 -15.62 -2.17 -6.85
CA MET A 305 -15.88 -1.09 -7.80
C MET A 305 -17.03 -1.43 -8.77
N GLU A 306 -17.08 -2.67 -9.28
CA GLU A 306 -18.19 -3.15 -10.11
C GLU A 306 -19.53 -3.01 -9.39
N SER A 307 -19.60 -3.37 -8.10
CA SER A 307 -20.82 -3.27 -7.30
C SER A 307 -21.18 -1.82 -6.95
N LEU A 308 -20.21 -0.96 -6.64
CA LEU A 308 -20.48 0.47 -6.44
C LEU A 308 -21.07 1.13 -7.71
N ILE A 309 -20.54 0.79 -8.89
CA ILE A 309 -21.06 1.24 -10.18
C ILE A 309 -22.52 0.77 -10.36
N GLN A 310 -22.80 -0.50 -10.07
CA GLN A 310 -24.16 -1.06 -10.14
C GLN A 310 -25.14 -0.39 -9.14
N ASN A 311 -24.62 0.11 -8.01
CA ASN A 311 -25.40 0.74 -6.95
C ASN A 311 -25.51 2.27 -7.08
N GLY A 312 -25.17 2.83 -8.25
CA GLY A 312 -25.44 4.24 -8.59
C GLY A 312 -24.19 5.11 -8.80
N GLU A 313 -22.98 4.58 -8.55
CA GLU A 313 -21.73 5.31 -8.77
C GLU A 313 -21.19 5.12 -10.20
N GLU A 314 -22.06 5.23 -11.21
CA GLU A 314 -21.77 4.91 -12.63
C GLU A 314 -20.59 5.70 -13.21
N TRP A 315 -20.36 6.89 -12.69
CA TRP A 315 -19.26 7.77 -13.09
C TRP A 315 -17.87 7.18 -12.83
N MET A 316 -17.74 6.15 -12.00
CA MET A 316 -16.49 5.43 -11.77
C MET A 316 -16.16 4.44 -12.91
N SER A 317 -17.07 4.20 -13.86
CA SER A 317 -16.84 3.27 -14.98
C SER A 317 -15.53 3.53 -15.74
N PRO A 318 -15.16 4.79 -16.07
CA PRO A 318 -13.88 5.08 -16.72
C PRO A 318 -12.65 4.71 -15.86
N LEU A 319 -12.75 4.78 -14.54
CA LEU A 319 -11.68 4.35 -13.62
C LEU A 319 -11.51 2.83 -13.67
N LEU A 320 -12.63 2.09 -13.70
CA LEU A 320 -12.62 0.64 -13.82
C LEU A 320 -12.03 0.19 -15.16
N GLU A 321 -12.38 0.87 -16.25
CA GLU A 321 -11.82 0.63 -17.59
C GLU A 321 -10.30 0.86 -17.62
N PHE A 322 -9.84 1.99 -17.08
CA PHE A 322 -8.41 2.30 -16.99
C PHE A 322 -7.66 1.26 -16.15
N ARG A 323 -8.22 0.86 -15.00
CA ARG A 323 -7.66 -0.20 -14.17
C ARG A 323 -7.60 -1.55 -14.90
N ASN A 324 -8.63 -1.90 -15.65
CA ASN A 324 -8.66 -3.16 -16.40
C ASN A 324 -7.64 -3.17 -17.54
N LYS A 325 -7.42 -2.02 -18.18
CA LYS A 325 -6.31 -1.82 -19.14
C LYS A 325 -4.96 -2.12 -18.48
N LEU A 326 -4.68 -1.53 -17.31
CA LEU A 326 -3.45 -1.83 -16.56
C LEU A 326 -3.34 -3.31 -16.19
N SER A 327 -4.44 -3.93 -15.74
CA SER A 327 -4.48 -5.35 -15.40
C SER A 327 -4.13 -6.24 -16.60
N MET A 328 -4.65 -5.94 -17.78
CA MET A 328 -4.39 -6.68 -19.03
C MET A 328 -2.90 -6.70 -19.38
N THR A 329 -2.15 -5.63 -19.09
CA THR A 329 -0.70 -5.59 -19.36
C THR A 329 0.12 -6.54 -18.49
N THR A 330 -0.45 -7.04 -17.38
CA THR A 330 0.23 -7.97 -16.48
C THR A 330 0.15 -9.43 -16.97
N GLU A 331 -0.74 -9.71 -17.92
CA GLU A 331 -0.94 -11.04 -18.48
C GLU A 331 0.30 -11.51 -19.25
N PRO A 332 0.73 -12.78 -19.12
CA PRO A 332 1.95 -13.27 -19.75
C PRO A 332 2.01 -13.06 -21.26
N ALA A 333 0.88 -13.13 -21.97
CA ALA A 333 0.80 -12.95 -23.42
C ALA A 333 1.14 -11.52 -23.86
N ASN A 334 0.84 -10.51 -23.03
CA ASN A 334 0.96 -9.11 -23.39
C ASN A 334 2.27 -8.48 -22.89
N LYS A 335 3.06 -9.20 -22.08
CA LYS A 335 4.27 -8.63 -21.45
C LYS A 335 5.28 -8.10 -22.46
N GLU A 336 5.50 -8.80 -23.56
CA GLU A 336 6.48 -8.42 -24.59
C GLU A 336 6.03 -7.19 -25.39
N GLU A 337 4.71 -6.97 -25.51
CA GLU A 337 4.15 -5.79 -26.14
C GLU A 337 4.37 -4.54 -25.28
N PHE A 338 4.04 -4.61 -23.99
CA PHE A 338 4.01 -3.44 -23.11
C PHE A 338 5.33 -3.15 -22.40
N ARG A 339 6.20 -4.15 -22.22
CA ARG A 339 7.39 -4.03 -21.38
C ARG A 339 8.68 -4.09 -22.20
N ASN A 340 9.59 -3.20 -21.84
CA ASN A 340 10.94 -3.13 -22.35
C ASN A 340 11.71 -4.42 -22.03
N TYR A 341 12.47 -4.96 -22.97
CA TYR A 341 13.27 -6.16 -22.76
C TYR A 341 14.51 -5.91 -21.87
N LYS A 342 14.93 -4.64 -21.72
CA LYS A 342 16.01 -4.19 -20.82
C LYS A 342 15.44 -3.86 -19.44
N ARG A 343 16.01 -4.41 -18.38
CA ARG A 343 15.74 -3.99 -16.99
C ARG A 343 16.18 -2.53 -16.81
N ARG A 344 15.70 -1.84 -15.77
CA ARG A 344 16.17 -0.48 -15.40
C ARG A 344 17.68 -0.40 -15.10
N THR A 345 18.36 -1.54 -14.98
CA THR A 345 19.84 -1.59 -14.93
C THR A 345 20.49 -1.35 -16.30
N GLY A 346 19.69 -1.24 -17.37
CA GLY A 346 20.14 -1.17 -18.76
C GLY A 346 20.56 -2.53 -19.33
N LYS A 347 20.16 -3.66 -18.72
CA LYS A 347 20.60 -5.00 -19.15
C LYS A 347 19.44 -5.95 -19.39
N VAL A 348 19.60 -6.84 -20.36
CA VAL A 348 18.72 -7.98 -20.57
C VAL A 348 19.09 -9.09 -19.59
N SER A 349 18.11 -9.54 -18.82
CA SER A 349 18.28 -10.65 -17.87
C SER A 349 17.47 -11.84 -18.35
N TYR A 350 17.98 -13.05 -18.17
CA TYR A 350 17.27 -14.29 -18.55
C TYR A 350 16.75 -15.02 -17.32
N GLN A 351 15.65 -15.76 -17.48
CA GLN A 351 15.11 -16.59 -16.40
C GLN A 351 16.07 -17.74 -16.07
N TYR A 352 16.15 -18.12 -14.80
CA TYR A 352 16.86 -19.33 -14.36
C TYR A 352 16.13 -20.59 -14.86
N ALA A 353 16.88 -21.64 -15.17
CA ALA A 353 16.31 -22.94 -15.49
C ALA A 353 15.53 -23.49 -14.29
N LYS A 354 14.31 -24.00 -14.52
CA LYS A 354 13.57 -24.74 -13.49
C LYS A 354 14.09 -26.17 -13.43
N GLU A 355 14.05 -26.80 -12.25
CA GLU A 355 14.41 -28.22 -12.10
C GLU A 355 13.62 -29.08 -13.10
N GLY A 356 14.35 -29.77 -13.99
CA GLY A 356 13.78 -30.69 -14.98
C GLY A 356 13.48 -30.09 -16.37
N GLU A 357 13.72 -28.80 -16.62
CA GLU A 357 13.65 -28.22 -17.98
C GLU A 357 14.96 -28.48 -18.77
N ASP A 358 14.82 -28.73 -20.07
CA ASP A 358 15.95 -29.00 -20.96
C ASP A 358 16.88 -27.78 -21.05
N ILE A 359 18.15 -27.99 -20.76
CA ILE A 359 19.22 -26.99 -20.65
C ILE A 359 19.40 -26.23 -21.98
N ALA A 360 19.02 -26.85 -23.10
CA ALA A 360 19.12 -26.32 -24.45
C ALA A 360 17.92 -25.45 -24.90
N SER A 361 16.88 -25.29 -24.08
CA SER A 361 15.72 -24.46 -24.45
C SER A 361 16.05 -22.96 -24.40
N GLU A 362 15.58 -22.19 -25.40
CA GLU A 362 15.73 -20.73 -25.40
C GLU A 362 15.11 -20.13 -24.14
N ARG A 363 15.96 -19.57 -23.26
CA ARG A 363 15.50 -18.96 -22.01
C ARG A 363 14.74 -17.68 -22.32
N LYS A 364 13.51 -17.57 -21.80
CA LYS A 364 12.76 -16.30 -21.87
C LYS A 364 13.48 -15.22 -21.08
N HIS A 365 13.59 -14.02 -21.65
CA HIS A 365 14.12 -12.87 -20.94
C HIS A 365 13.12 -12.41 -19.86
N VAL A 366 13.63 -11.71 -18.85
CA VAL A 366 12.85 -11.11 -17.77
C VAL A 366 12.45 -9.70 -18.19
N PRO A 367 11.17 -9.39 -18.37
CA PRO A 367 10.75 -8.07 -18.82
C PRO A 367 11.14 -6.96 -17.83
N GLY A 368 11.57 -5.84 -18.39
CA GLY A 368 11.92 -4.57 -17.75
C GLY A 368 10.74 -3.62 -17.57
N PRO A 369 10.95 -2.30 -17.48
CA PRO A 369 9.87 -1.34 -17.25
C PRO A 369 8.89 -1.26 -18.44
N TYR A 370 7.74 -0.61 -18.27
CA TYR A 370 6.87 -0.25 -19.39
C TYR A 370 7.60 0.68 -20.37
N TRP A 371 7.38 0.50 -21.67
CA TRP A 371 7.91 1.39 -22.70
C TRP A 371 7.46 2.84 -22.49
N MET A 372 8.32 3.81 -22.81
CA MET A 372 8.03 5.23 -22.63
C MET A 372 6.75 5.67 -23.36
N LYS A 373 6.54 5.18 -24.58
CA LYS A 373 5.33 5.46 -25.37
C LYS A 373 4.02 5.14 -24.64
N TYR A 374 3.96 4.02 -23.90
CA TYR A 374 2.76 3.63 -23.16
C TYR A 374 2.62 4.45 -21.88
N ARG A 375 3.74 4.79 -21.21
CA ARG A 375 3.73 5.69 -20.06
C ARG A 375 3.17 7.06 -20.44
N GLN A 376 3.63 7.64 -21.55
CA GLN A 376 3.12 8.90 -22.10
C GLN A 376 1.64 8.82 -22.47
N GLN A 377 1.24 7.75 -23.16
CA GLN A 377 -0.16 7.53 -23.52
C GLN A 377 -1.06 7.44 -22.28
N TRP A 378 -0.70 6.61 -21.30
CA TRP A 378 -1.51 6.44 -20.09
C TRP A 378 -1.53 7.69 -19.21
N LEU A 379 -0.45 8.48 -19.19
CA LEU A 379 -0.45 9.77 -18.52
C LEU A 379 -1.48 10.72 -19.18
N LYS A 380 -1.49 10.80 -20.51
CA LYS A 380 -2.47 11.62 -21.24
C LYS A 380 -3.90 11.19 -20.92
N GLU A 381 -4.20 9.90 -21.02
CA GLU A 381 -5.51 9.35 -20.68
C GLU A 381 -5.91 9.66 -19.21
N LEU A 382 -4.97 9.55 -18.26
CA LEU A 382 -5.20 9.87 -16.86
C LEU A 382 -5.52 11.37 -16.66
N LEU A 383 -4.79 12.26 -17.32
CA LEU A 383 -5.02 13.72 -17.27
C LEU A 383 -6.37 14.09 -17.90
N GLU A 384 -6.76 13.43 -18.99
CA GLU A 384 -8.08 13.61 -19.61
C GLU A 384 -9.22 13.19 -18.68
N LEU A 385 -9.06 12.06 -17.98
CA LEU A 385 -10.00 11.60 -16.95
C LEU A 385 -10.09 12.58 -15.77
N ASP A 386 -8.94 13.04 -15.27
CA ASP A 386 -8.86 14.00 -14.17
C ASP A 386 -9.54 15.33 -14.53
N LYS A 387 -9.27 15.85 -15.74
CA LYS A 387 -9.92 17.05 -16.27
C LYS A 387 -11.43 16.87 -16.41
N LYS A 388 -11.87 15.70 -16.90
CA LYS A 388 -13.30 15.37 -17.01
C LYS A 388 -13.99 15.41 -15.65
N PHE A 389 -13.44 14.74 -14.64
CA PHE A 389 -14.05 14.73 -13.30
C PHE A 389 -14.07 16.11 -12.64
N LYS A 390 -13.02 16.91 -12.82
CA LYS A 390 -13.01 18.32 -12.39
C LYS A 390 -14.10 19.14 -13.08
N SER A 391 -14.33 18.93 -14.37
CA SER A 391 -15.41 19.62 -15.12
C SER A 391 -16.82 19.21 -14.68
N GLU A 392 -16.98 17.99 -14.17
CA GLU A 392 -18.23 17.49 -13.57
C GLU A 392 -18.42 17.99 -12.12
N GLY A 393 -17.49 18.77 -11.58
CA GLY A 393 -17.55 19.30 -10.21
C GLY A 393 -17.24 18.27 -9.13
N ARG A 394 -16.56 17.16 -9.48
CA ARG A 394 -16.15 16.15 -8.49
C ARG A 394 -14.89 16.59 -7.77
N GLU A 395 -14.91 16.52 -6.44
CA GLU A 395 -13.74 16.78 -5.59
C GLU A 395 -12.77 15.58 -5.60
N ILE A 396 -12.20 15.26 -6.77
CA ILE A 396 -11.27 14.15 -6.96
C ILE A 396 -10.06 14.66 -7.72
N GLU A 397 -8.88 14.31 -7.22
CA GLU A 397 -7.60 14.54 -7.88
C GLU A 397 -6.96 13.18 -8.13
N LEU A 398 -6.92 12.75 -9.39
CA LEU A 398 -6.38 11.43 -9.77
C LEU A 398 -4.85 11.43 -9.80
N ILE A 399 -4.27 12.59 -10.08
CA ILE A 399 -2.82 12.81 -10.11
C ILE A 399 -2.51 14.23 -9.66
N THR A 400 -1.53 14.35 -8.77
CA THR A 400 -1.17 15.64 -8.16
C THR A 400 -0.04 16.33 -8.93
N ALA A 401 0.08 17.66 -8.81
CA ALA A 401 1.19 18.39 -9.43
C ALA A 401 2.58 17.88 -8.98
N PRO A 402 2.83 17.60 -7.68
CA PRO A 402 4.10 17.02 -7.25
C PRO A 402 4.42 15.66 -7.88
N GLU A 403 3.41 14.82 -8.15
CA GLU A 403 3.60 13.57 -8.89
C GLU A 403 4.01 13.83 -10.35
N LEU A 404 3.41 14.82 -11.02
CA LEU A 404 3.78 15.19 -12.38
C LEU A 404 5.24 15.67 -12.46
N HIS A 405 5.70 16.45 -11.48
CA HIS A 405 7.11 16.82 -11.37
C HIS A 405 8.01 15.59 -11.18
N ALA A 406 7.63 14.66 -10.29
CA ALA A 406 8.40 13.44 -10.07
C ALA A 406 8.46 12.55 -11.32
N ILE A 407 7.35 12.43 -12.07
CA ILE A 407 7.29 11.67 -13.32
C ILE A 407 8.20 12.31 -14.38
N ARG A 408 8.15 13.63 -14.56
CA ARG A 408 8.99 14.35 -15.53
C ARG A 408 10.47 14.09 -15.27
N GLN A 409 10.90 14.17 -14.01
CA GLN A 409 12.28 13.89 -13.62
C GLN A 409 12.70 12.44 -13.90
N GLU A 410 11.81 11.47 -13.68
CA GLU A 410 12.06 10.06 -14.03
C GLU A 410 12.12 9.81 -15.54
N TRP A 411 11.42 10.60 -16.36
CA TRP A 411 11.43 10.48 -17.82
C TRP A 411 12.70 11.07 -18.43
N ILE A 412 13.06 12.30 -18.04
CA ILE A 412 14.28 12.97 -18.51
C ILE A 412 15.49 12.06 -18.26
N HIS A 413 15.56 11.44 -17.08
CA HIS A 413 16.69 10.60 -16.68
C HIS A 413 16.46 9.10 -16.84
N ASP A 414 15.48 8.68 -17.64
CA ASP A 414 15.15 7.26 -17.78
C ASP A 414 16.40 6.44 -18.17
N PRO A 415 16.64 5.28 -17.52
CA PRO A 415 17.85 4.50 -17.78
C PRO A 415 17.89 3.82 -19.15
N ASN A 416 16.74 3.64 -19.80
CA ASN A 416 16.61 2.90 -21.05
C ASN A 416 16.21 3.80 -22.23
N GLU A 417 15.34 4.79 -21.99
CA GLU A 417 14.68 5.65 -22.98
C GLU A 417 14.63 7.13 -22.47
N PRO A 418 15.78 7.85 -22.41
CA PRO A 418 15.83 9.23 -21.90
C PRO A 418 14.93 10.19 -22.71
N ASP A 419 14.09 10.97 -22.03
CA ASP A 419 13.15 11.90 -22.66
C ASP A 419 13.72 13.33 -22.76
N TRP A 420 14.67 13.54 -23.68
CA TRP A 420 15.24 14.87 -23.97
C TRP A 420 14.26 15.83 -24.66
N ASP A 421 13.17 15.30 -25.22
CA ASP A 421 12.08 16.10 -25.78
C ASP A 421 11.27 16.80 -24.68
N ASP A 422 11.42 16.39 -23.42
CA ASP A 422 10.68 16.86 -22.26
C ASP A 422 9.17 16.87 -22.55
N SER A 423 8.67 15.67 -22.86
CA SER A 423 7.33 15.47 -23.42
C SER A 423 6.20 15.78 -22.44
N LEU A 424 6.44 15.69 -21.13
CA LEU A 424 5.39 15.79 -20.11
C LEU A 424 4.72 17.17 -20.07
N PRO A 425 5.45 18.31 -20.03
CA PRO A 425 4.86 19.64 -20.17
C PRO A 425 3.98 19.79 -21.42
N MET A 426 4.41 19.23 -22.56
CA MET A 426 3.64 19.28 -23.80
C MET A 426 2.32 18.52 -23.69
N ILE A 427 2.35 17.29 -23.14
CA ILE A 427 1.16 16.47 -22.91
C ILE A 427 0.20 17.20 -21.96
N PHE A 428 0.71 17.78 -20.88
CA PHE A 428 -0.12 18.52 -19.92
C PHE A 428 -0.82 19.70 -20.60
N ARG A 429 -0.07 20.51 -21.35
CA ARG A 429 -0.62 21.68 -22.06
C ARG A 429 -1.62 21.28 -23.13
N GLU A 430 -1.42 20.17 -23.83
CA GLU A 430 -2.38 19.63 -24.80
C GLU A 430 -3.73 19.33 -24.13
N VAL A 431 -3.71 18.71 -22.94
CA VAL A 431 -4.93 18.34 -22.22
C VAL A 431 -5.58 19.55 -21.55
N TYR A 432 -4.81 20.38 -20.84
CA TYR A 432 -5.35 21.45 -19.99
C TYR A 432 -5.46 22.82 -20.68
N GLY A 433 -4.65 23.08 -21.70
CA GLY A 433 -4.59 24.36 -22.41
C GLY A 433 -3.74 25.43 -21.72
N TYR A 434 -3.12 25.11 -20.59
CA TYR A 434 -2.20 25.97 -19.83
C TYR A 434 -1.01 25.14 -19.31
N ASP A 435 0.04 25.83 -18.87
CA ASP A 435 1.24 25.21 -18.30
C ASP A 435 1.18 25.21 -16.76
N LEU A 436 1.68 24.14 -16.13
CA LEU A 436 1.99 24.13 -14.71
C LEU A 436 3.25 24.97 -14.44
N ASP A 437 3.50 25.28 -13.17
CA ASP A 437 4.73 25.93 -12.72
C ASP A 437 5.90 24.94 -12.76
N TRP A 438 6.36 24.63 -13.97
CA TRP A 438 7.43 23.70 -14.24
C TRP A 438 8.76 24.26 -13.73
N VAL A 439 9.43 23.49 -12.87
CA VAL A 439 10.83 23.77 -12.52
C VAL A 439 11.69 23.41 -13.73
N TYR A 440 12.36 24.40 -14.30
CA TYR A 440 13.39 24.20 -15.33
C TYR A 440 14.75 24.27 -14.63
N ASP A 441 15.56 23.23 -14.78
CA ASP A 441 16.95 23.26 -14.36
C ASP A 441 17.74 24.00 -15.45
N ASP A 442 18.35 25.14 -15.11
CA ASP A 442 19.13 25.97 -16.05
C ASP A 442 20.46 25.29 -16.49
N ASN A 443 20.77 24.11 -15.95
CA ASN A 443 21.96 23.35 -16.31
C ASN A 443 21.74 22.59 -17.63
N ALA A 444 22.33 23.11 -18.72
CA ALA A 444 22.54 22.43 -20.01
C ALA A 444 21.48 21.37 -20.37
N SER A 445 20.20 21.78 -20.41
CA SER A 445 19.13 20.86 -20.83
C SER A 445 19.22 20.66 -22.33
N PHE A 446 19.71 19.50 -22.75
CA PHE A 446 19.61 19.09 -24.15
C PHE A 446 18.14 18.97 -24.50
N GLY A 447 17.75 19.66 -25.57
CA GLY A 447 16.37 19.69 -26.02
C GLY A 447 16.13 18.76 -27.21
N LYS A 448 14.90 18.83 -27.73
CA LYS A 448 14.48 18.11 -28.93
C LYS A 448 15.42 18.26 -30.13
N GLY A 449 15.97 19.45 -30.33
CA GLY A 449 16.92 19.71 -31.43
C GLY A 449 18.22 18.91 -31.27
N ASP A 450 18.73 18.81 -30.04
CA ASP A 450 19.94 18.05 -29.74
C ASP A 450 19.68 16.54 -29.85
N ALA A 451 18.51 16.08 -29.42
CA ALA A 451 18.11 14.68 -29.55
C ALA A 451 18.02 14.25 -31.03
N GLN A 452 17.43 15.10 -31.88
CA GLN A 452 17.38 14.87 -33.33
C GLN A 452 18.78 14.85 -33.95
N LEU A 453 19.63 15.82 -33.60
CA LEU A 453 21.00 15.88 -34.08
C LEU A 453 21.82 14.64 -33.68
N ILE A 454 21.70 14.18 -32.43
CA ILE A 454 22.36 12.94 -31.99
C ILE A 454 21.85 11.75 -32.80
N SER A 455 20.54 11.65 -33.02
CA SER A 455 19.96 10.54 -33.79
C SER A 455 20.48 10.53 -35.23
N GLU A 456 20.53 11.70 -35.89
CA GLU A 456 21.08 11.85 -37.24
C GLU A 456 22.57 11.47 -37.31
N LEU A 457 23.39 11.99 -36.38
CA LEU A 457 24.82 11.67 -36.34
C LEU A 457 25.07 10.19 -36.05
N CYS A 458 24.33 9.60 -35.13
CA CYS A 458 24.52 8.22 -34.71
C CYS A 458 24.22 7.20 -35.83
N GLN A 459 23.32 7.54 -36.77
CA GLN A 459 23.05 6.71 -37.96
C GLN A 459 24.30 6.48 -38.81
N ASP A 460 25.21 7.45 -38.85
CA ASP A 460 26.45 7.34 -39.64
C ASP A 460 27.53 6.49 -38.94
N PHE A 461 27.44 6.29 -37.62
CA PHE A 461 28.49 5.66 -36.81
C PHE A 461 28.12 4.27 -36.24
N ASP A 462 26.94 3.73 -36.55
CA ASP A 462 26.45 2.44 -35.99
C ASP A 462 26.45 2.44 -34.45
N VAL A 463 26.00 3.55 -33.87
CA VAL A 463 25.92 3.75 -32.42
C VAL A 463 24.48 4.03 -32.03
N GLU A 464 24.04 3.52 -30.89
CA GLU A 464 22.69 3.80 -30.38
C GLU A 464 22.61 5.21 -29.75
N PRO A 465 21.64 6.05 -30.17
CA PRO A 465 21.50 7.42 -29.68
C PRO A 465 21.39 7.53 -28.16
N GLU A 466 20.64 6.63 -27.53
CA GLU A 466 20.38 6.66 -26.08
C GLU A 466 21.66 6.45 -25.27
N MET A 467 22.61 5.65 -25.78
CA MET A 467 23.91 5.47 -25.13
C MET A 467 24.69 6.79 -25.10
N ILE A 468 24.70 7.51 -26.22
CA ILE A 468 25.40 8.79 -26.33
C ILE A 468 24.74 9.84 -25.44
N MET A 469 23.42 9.92 -25.46
CA MET A 469 22.66 10.80 -24.57
C MET A 469 23.05 10.56 -23.11
N LYS A 470 23.11 9.30 -22.67
CA LYS A 470 23.51 8.98 -21.29
C LYS A 470 24.96 9.32 -20.96
N LEU A 471 25.89 9.17 -21.91
CA LEU A 471 27.28 9.56 -21.71
C LEU A 471 27.41 11.08 -21.53
N ILE A 472 26.63 11.85 -22.29
CA ILE A 472 26.59 13.30 -22.18
C ILE A 472 25.97 13.72 -20.84
N GLU A 473 24.83 13.15 -20.45
CA GLU A 473 24.22 13.39 -19.13
C GLU A 473 25.20 13.11 -17.99
N LEU A 474 25.96 12.01 -18.09
CA LEU A 474 26.95 11.66 -17.09
C LEU A 474 28.07 12.70 -17.00
N GLU A 475 28.56 13.22 -18.12
CA GLU A 475 29.57 14.30 -18.13
C GLU A 475 29.01 15.58 -17.50
N VAL A 476 27.81 16.02 -17.90
CA VAL A 476 27.14 17.21 -17.34
C VAL A 476 26.91 17.08 -15.84
N SER A 477 26.52 15.89 -15.35
CA SER A 477 26.34 15.63 -13.91
C SER A 477 27.61 15.81 -13.07
N THR A 478 28.78 15.85 -13.73
CA THR A 478 30.08 16.05 -13.08
C THR A 478 30.69 17.43 -13.35
N GLU A 479 30.01 18.26 -14.13
CA GLU A 479 30.41 19.63 -14.39
C GLU A 479 30.36 20.45 -13.08
N GLY A 480 31.37 21.31 -12.86
CA GLY A 480 31.49 22.10 -11.63
C GLY A 480 32.03 21.33 -10.40
N LEU A 481 32.15 20.00 -10.43
CA LEU A 481 32.77 19.25 -9.34
C LEU A 481 34.30 19.35 -9.37
N SER A 482 34.90 19.80 -8.26
CA SER A 482 36.36 19.92 -8.11
C SER A 482 37.12 18.58 -8.21
N ARG A 483 36.44 17.45 -7.99
CA ARG A 483 37.00 16.10 -8.12
C ARG A 483 35.99 15.17 -8.79
N ARG A 484 36.34 14.66 -9.97
CA ARG A 484 35.56 13.69 -10.76
C ARG A 484 35.77 12.23 -10.30
N ASN A 485 35.74 12.00 -8.98
CA ASN A 485 36.01 10.66 -8.44
C ASN A 485 34.95 9.65 -8.90
N GLY A 486 35.39 8.56 -9.51
CA GLY A 486 34.52 7.45 -9.92
C GLY A 486 33.83 7.61 -11.28
N ILE A 487 34.08 8.69 -12.04
CA ILE A 487 33.46 8.90 -13.36
C ILE A 487 33.82 7.77 -14.35
N SER A 488 35.08 7.33 -14.37
CA SER A 488 35.53 6.21 -15.22
C SER A 488 34.78 4.91 -14.92
N ASN A 489 34.45 4.66 -13.64
CA ASN A 489 33.66 3.49 -13.24
C ASN A 489 32.21 3.61 -13.74
N LYS A 490 31.62 4.81 -13.68
CA LYS A 490 30.27 5.08 -14.20
C LYS A 490 30.21 4.94 -15.72
N ILE A 491 31.18 5.51 -16.44
CA ILE A 491 31.33 5.35 -17.91
C ILE A 491 31.44 3.86 -18.25
N ALA A 492 32.34 3.13 -17.58
CA ALA A 492 32.50 1.70 -17.81
C ALA A 492 31.22 0.91 -17.50
N SER A 493 30.44 1.31 -16.50
CA SER A 493 29.14 0.70 -16.19
C SER A 493 28.11 0.94 -17.29
N LEU A 494 28.05 2.15 -17.84
CA LEU A 494 27.13 2.55 -18.91
C LEU A 494 27.46 1.84 -20.22
N LEU A 495 28.74 1.78 -20.59
CA LEU A 495 29.20 1.02 -21.76
C LEU A 495 28.99 -0.49 -21.63
N LYS A 496 28.83 -1.01 -20.41
CA LYS A 496 28.48 -2.42 -20.12
C LYS A 496 26.97 -2.71 -20.17
N GLN A 497 26.14 -1.69 -20.40
CA GLN A 497 24.71 -1.88 -20.62
C GLN A 497 24.46 -2.45 -22.03
N ASP A 498 23.29 -3.05 -22.20
CA ASP A 498 22.85 -3.60 -23.48
C ASP A 498 22.14 -2.48 -24.26
N TRP A 499 22.70 -2.13 -25.41
CA TRP A 499 22.16 -1.14 -26.35
C TRP A 499 21.82 -1.82 -27.68
N GLY A 500 20.77 -1.33 -28.33
CA GLY A 500 20.29 -1.83 -29.61
C GLY A 500 19.15 -2.83 -29.50
N SER A 501 18.87 -3.53 -30.59
CA SER A 501 17.70 -4.41 -30.69
C SER A 501 17.85 -5.68 -29.84
N LEU A 502 16.71 -6.29 -29.44
CA LEU A 502 16.73 -7.54 -28.69
C LEU A 502 17.45 -8.67 -29.45
N GLU A 503 17.36 -8.69 -30.78
CA GLU A 503 18.02 -9.69 -31.62
C GLU A 503 19.54 -9.52 -31.61
N GLU A 504 20.04 -8.29 -31.77
CA GLU A 504 21.48 -7.99 -31.67
C GLU A 504 22.03 -8.29 -30.28
N ILE A 505 21.29 -7.94 -29.23
CA ILE A 505 21.69 -8.24 -27.85
C ILE A 505 21.74 -9.75 -27.64
N LYS A 506 20.74 -10.50 -28.12
CA LYS A 506 20.74 -11.97 -28.08
C LYS A 506 21.92 -12.54 -28.87
N GLN A 507 22.28 -12.00 -30.02
CA GLN A 507 23.46 -12.44 -30.79
C GLN A 507 24.78 -12.16 -30.07
N LYS A 508 24.95 -10.94 -29.52
CA LYS A 508 26.10 -10.57 -28.68
C LYS A 508 26.21 -11.50 -27.47
N HIS A 509 25.08 -11.75 -26.81
CA HIS A 509 24.99 -12.65 -25.66
C HIS A 509 25.14 -14.10 -26.06
N ALA A 510 24.77 -14.55 -27.26
CA ALA A 510 24.97 -15.94 -27.72
C ALA A 510 26.46 -16.29 -27.80
N SER A 511 27.29 -15.32 -28.23
CA SER A 511 28.75 -15.47 -28.21
C SER A 511 29.31 -15.57 -26.79
N LEU A 512 28.69 -14.89 -25.81
CA LEU A 512 29.03 -14.94 -24.38
C LEU A 512 28.39 -16.15 -23.65
N GLN A 513 27.20 -16.61 -24.06
CA GLN A 513 26.49 -17.78 -23.55
C GLN A 513 27.19 -19.08 -23.96
N SER A 514 27.98 -19.07 -25.03
CA SER A 514 28.94 -20.15 -25.32
C SER A 514 29.99 -20.33 -24.21
N LYS A 515 30.17 -19.31 -23.35
CA LYS A 515 30.99 -19.35 -22.13
C LYS A 515 30.09 -19.20 -20.91
N ALA A 516 29.24 -20.19 -20.66
CA ALA A 516 28.53 -20.33 -19.40
C ALA A 516 29.51 -20.69 -18.25
N GLU A 517 30.43 -19.79 -17.88
CA GLU A 517 31.31 -19.95 -16.72
C GLU A 517 30.50 -20.11 -15.43
N PHE A 518 29.32 -19.50 -15.33
CA PHE A 518 28.45 -19.64 -14.15
C PHE A 518 27.82 -21.03 -14.02
N ASP A 519 27.46 -21.69 -15.14
CA ASP A 519 26.89 -23.04 -15.15
C ASP A 519 27.99 -24.11 -15.01
N VAL A 520 29.24 -23.83 -15.45
CA VAL A 520 30.43 -24.69 -15.20
C VAL A 520 30.77 -24.76 -13.71
N HIS A 521 30.70 -23.64 -13.00
CA HIS A 521 31.04 -23.60 -11.58
C HIS A 521 29.89 -23.99 -10.65
N GLN A 522 28.67 -24.19 -11.15
CA GLN A 522 27.53 -24.58 -10.31
C GLN A 522 27.76 -25.94 -9.61
N GLN A 523 28.34 -26.90 -10.34
CA GLN A 523 28.74 -28.19 -9.78
C GLN A 523 29.89 -28.05 -8.76
N GLU A 524 30.81 -27.11 -8.97
CA GLU A 524 31.88 -26.84 -8.01
C GLU A 524 31.38 -26.14 -6.75
N ILE A 525 30.40 -25.23 -6.88
CA ILE A 525 29.73 -24.55 -5.76
C ILE A 525 28.95 -25.56 -4.92
N GLU A 526 28.19 -26.47 -5.54
CA GLU A 526 27.52 -27.57 -4.83
C GLU A 526 28.53 -28.46 -4.11
N ARG A 527 29.63 -28.83 -4.78
CA ARG A 527 30.72 -29.60 -4.16
C ARG A 527 31.30 -28.89 -2.94
N TYR A 528 31.58 -27.59 -3.02
CA TYR A 528 32.14 -26.83 -1.91
C TYR A 528 31.15 -26.68 -0.74
N ASN A 529 29.87 -26.46 -1.02
CA ASN A 529 28.83 -26.40 0.01
C ASN A 529 28.68 -27.74 0.74
N GLN A 530 28.81 -28.85 0.02
CA GLN A 530 28.74 -30.19 0.61
C GLN A 530 29.98 -30.49 1.47
N GLN A 531 31.16 -30.08 1.02
CA GLN A 531 32.40 -30.15 1.81
C GLN A 531 32.33 -29.30 3.09
N LEU A 532 31.75 -28.09 3.01
CA LEU A 532 31.52 -27.23 4.18
C LEU A 532 30.55 -27.88 5.17
N ALA A 533 29.45 -28.47 4.69
CA ALA A 533 28.48 -29.16 5.54
C ALA A 533 29.07 -30.41 6.23
N ASP A 534 29.96 -31.13 5.55
CA ASP A 534 30.68 -32.28 6.13
C ASP A 534 31.73 -31.84 7.15
N LEU A 535 32.42 -30.72 6.91
CA LEU A 535 33.34 -30.11 7.88
C LEU A 535 32.61 -29.63 9.14
N ASP A 536 31.46 -28.97 8.99
CA ASP A 536 30.62 -28.54 10.12
C ASP A 536 30.14 -29.74 10.95
N LYS A 537 29.78 -30.86 10.29
CA LYS A 537 29.43 -32.11 10.99
C LYS A 537 30.61 -32.75 11.73
N GLN A 538 31.82 -32.61 11.22
CA GLN A 538 33.02 -33.11 11.89
C GLN A 538 33.39 -32.23 13.09
N LEU A 539 33.29 -30.90 12.94
CA LEU A 539 33.44 -29.94 14.03
C LEU A 539 32.43 -30.15 15.16
N GLN A 540 31.19 -30.50 14.84
CA GLN A 540 30.15 -30.86 15.83
C GLN A 540 30.33 -32.24 16.48
N LYS A 541 31.28 -33.06 16.03
CA LYS A 541 31.62 -34.36 16.65
C LYS A 541 32.85 -34.28 17.55
N GLU A 542 33.68 -33.25 17.42
CA GLU A 542 34.89 -33.04 18.23
C GLU A 542 34.69 -32.06 19.40
N PHE A 543 33.51 -31.43 19.50
CA PHE A 543 33.01 -30.70 20.68
C PHE A 543 31.69 -31.32 21.15
#